data_AF-A0A952CI45-F1
#
_entry.id   AF-A0A952CI45-F1
#
_cell.length_a   1.000
_cell.length_b   1.000
_cell.length_c   1.000
_cell.angle_alpha   90.00
_cell.angle_beta   90.00
_cell.angle_gamma   90.00
#
_symmetry.space_group_name_H-M   'P 1'
#
loop_
_entity.id
_entity.type
_entity.pdbx_description
1 polymer ?
#
loop_
_entity_poly.entity_id
_entity_poly.type
_entity_poly.pdbx_seq_one_letter_code
_entity_poly.pdbx_strand_id
1 'polypeptide(L)'
;MLDLLTIALEAHSDERNHHRRYEIAVGRDLLGDWIVTVRYGRVGQPLRELRFAGPDADEARGILRDRLRRRLSAPRRIGCRYRMVEFTAEHDSEASSWLASSALGQMLQ
;
A
#
# COMPACT_ATOMS: atom_id res chain seq x y z
N MET A 1 -5.45 15.54 3.03
CA MET A 1 -4.57 14.55 3.66
C MET A 1 -3.18 14.82 3.15
N LEU A 2 -2.22 14.97 4.05
CA LEU A 2 -0.80 15.04 3.72
C LEU A 2 -0.25 13.63 3.84
N ASP A 3 0.11 13.05 2.70
CA ASP A 3 0.56 11.66 2.62
C ASP A 3 2.03 11.58 3.05
N LEU A 4 2.28 10.98 4.21
CA LEU A 4 3.62 10.75 4.74
C LEU A 4 4.31 9.58 4.04
N LEU A 5 3.53 8.61 3.57
CA LEU A 5 3.99 7.41 2.91
C LEU A 5 2.97 6.99 1.85
N THR A 6 3.44 6.72 0.63
CA THR A 6 2.65 6.07 -0.41
C THR A 6 3.42 4.90 -1.00
N ILE A 7 2.73 3.76 -1.14
CA ILE A 7 3.23 2.56 -1.80
C ILE A 7 2.24 2.17 -2.88
N ALA A 8 2.67 2.16 -4.14
CA ALA A 8 1.90 1.62 -5.24
C ALA A 8 2.50 0.29 -5.73
N LEU A 9 1.60 -0.66 -5.99
CA LEU A 9 1.91 -2.00 -6.42
C LEU A 9 1.10 -2.34 -7.66
N GLU A 10 1.71 -3.07 -8.58
CA GLU A 10 1.03 -3.62 -9.76
C GLU A 10 1.28 -5.11 -9.91
N ALA A 11 0.28 -5.83 -10.40
CA ALA A 11 0.38 -7.25 -10.73
C ALA A 11 -0.11 -7.47 -12.16
N HIS A 12 0.75 -8.08 -12.99
CA HIS A 12 0.53 -8.34 -14.41
C HIS A 12 0.67 -9.84 -14.72
N SER A 13 -0.30 -10.39 -15.45
CA SER A 13 -0.23 -11.68 -16.12
C SER A 13 -1.18 -11.67 -17.30
N ASP A 14 -0.62 -11.72 -18.51
CA ASP A 14 -1.37 -11.70 -19.76
C ASP A 14 -2.15 -13.00 -19.93
N GLU A 15 -1.55 -14.13 -19.53
CA GLU A 15 -2.17 -15.46 -19.62
C GLU A 15 -3.45 -15.56 -18.79
N ARG A 16 -3.55 -14.76 -17.72
CA ARG A 16 -4.71 -14.71 -16.82
C ARG A 16 -5.54 -13.44 -16.96
N ASN A 17 -5.22 -12.56 -17.92
CA ASN A 17 -5.81 -11.22 -18.08
C ASN A 17 -5.90 -10.44 -16.75
N HIS A 18 -4.83 -10.53 -15.97
CA HIS A 18 -4.71 -9.91 -14.66
C HIS A 18 -3.82 -8.68 -14.77
N HIS A 19 -4.45 -7.50 -14.67
CA HIS A 19 -3.75 -6.22 -14.59
C HIS A 19 -4.36 -5.46 -13.42
N ARG A 20 -3.70 -5.52 -12.26
CA ARG A 20 -4.23 -4.97 -11.01
C ARG A 20 -3.31 -3.88 -10.49
N ARG A 21 -3.92 -2.80 -10.04
CA ARG A 21 -3.25 -1.72 -9.31
C ARG A 21 -3.74 -1.71 -7.87
N TYR A 22 -2.81 -1.52 -6.94
CA TYR A 22 -3.09 -1.43 -5.52
C TYR A 22 -2.19 -0.38 -4.91
N GLU A 23 -2.77 0.58 -4.22
CA GLU A 23 -2.05 1.65 -3.55
C GLU A 23 -2.47 1.70 -2.10
N ILE A 24 -1.51 2.00 -1.24
CA ILE A 24 -1.76 2.34 0.16
C ILE A 24 -0.99 3.60 0.50
N ALA A 25 -1.70 4.58 1.02
CA ALA A 25 -1.17 5.83 1.52
C ALA A 25 -1.46 5.96 3.01
N VAL A 26 -0.46 6.41 3.76
CA VAL A 26 -0.57 6.73 5.18
C VAL A 26 -0.17 8.18 5.35
N GLY A 27 -0.95 8.92 6.12
CA GLY A 27 -0.74 10.35 6.27
C GLY A 27 -1.54 10.89 7.43
N ARG A 28 -1.56 12.22 7.54
CA ARG A 28 -2.41 12.92 8.49
C ARG A 28 -3.42 13.79 7.76
N ASP A 29 -4.58 13.96 8.36
CA ASP A 29 -5.51 14.98 7.91
C ASP A 29 -5.09 16.38 8.41
N LEU A 30 -5.93 17.38 8.16
CA LEU A 30 -5.62 18.77 8.54
C LEU A 30 -5.73 19.01 10.05
N LEU A 31 -6.34 18.10 10.80
CA LEU A 31 -6.45 18.15 12.26
C LEU A 31 -5.32 17.37 12.94
N GLY A 32 -4.51 16.66 12.16
CA GLY A 32 -3.38 15.86 12.64
C GLY A 32 -3.74 14.41 12.92
N ASP A 33 -4.98 13.99 12.67
CA ASP A 33 -5.41 12.61 12.86
C ASP A 33 -4.82 11.73 11.76
N TRP A 34 -4.39 10.52 12.12
CA TRP A 34 -3.89 9.58 11.12
C TRP A 34 -5.02 9.15 10.20
N ILE A 35 -4.67 8.98 8.93
CA ILE A 35 -5.55 8.39 7.92
C ILE A 35 -4.75 7.33 7.17
N VAL A 36 -5.39 6.20 6.89
CA VAL A 36 -4.89 5.22 5.92
C VAL A 36 -5.85 5.16 4.75
N THR A 37 -5.35 5.44 3.54
CA THR A 37 -6.13 5.34 2.30
C THR A 37 -5.63 4.16 1.49
N VAL A 38 -6.56 3.30 1.04
CA VAL A 38 -6.29 2.17 0.17
C VAL A 38 -7.01 2.39 -1.15
N ARG A 39 -6.28 2.36 -2.27
CA ARG A 39 -6.87 2.41 -3.61
C ARG A 39 -6.60 1.11 -4.36
N TYR A 40 -7.58 0.62 -5.10
CA TYR A 40 -7.43 -0.65 -5.81
C TYR A 40 -8.34 -0.78 -7.02
N GLY A 41 -7.87 -1.49 -8.04
CA GLY A 41 -8.62 -1.63 -9.28
C GLY A 41 -7.86 -2.37 -10.37
N ARG A 42 -8.31 -2.18 -11.61
CA ARG A 42 -7.55 -2.58 -12.79
C ARG A 42 -6.65 -1.43 -13.21
N VAL A 43 -5.48 -1.76 -13.75
CA VAL A 43 -4.57 -0.76 -14.34
C VAL A 43 -5.31 -0.02 -15.47
N GLY A 44 -5.14 1.30 -15.53
CA GLY A 44 -5.79 2.16 -16.54
C GLY A 44 -7.28 2.41 -16.32
N GLN A 45 -7.85 1.99 -15.19
CA GLN A 45 -9.25 2.23 -14.82
C GLN A 45 -9.34 3.03 -13.51
N PRO A 46 -10.44 3.77 -13.28
CA PRO A 46 -10.67 4.41 -11.98
C PRO A 46 -10.54 3.41 -10.84
N LEU A 47 -9.76 3.77 -9.83
CA LEU A 47 -9.55 2.93 -8.64
C LEU A 47 -10.71 3.13 -7.66
N ARG A 48 -11.10 2.04 -6.99
CA ARG A 48 -11.94 2.12 -5.80
C ARG A 48 -11.08 2.57 -4.63
N GLU A 49 -11.69 3.30 -3.70
CA GLU A 49 -11.00 3.83 -2.52
C GLU A 49 -11.67 3.35 -1.24
N LEU A 50 -10.86 3.05 -0.23
CA LEU A 50 -11.27 2.74 1.13
C LEU A 50 -10.40 3.57 2.09
N ARG A 51 -11.03 4.27 3.02
CA ARG A 51 -10.33 5.10 4.02
C ARG A 51 -10.57 4.58 5.43
N PHE A 52 -9.53 4.58 6.24
CA PHE A 52 -9.56 4.35 7.68
C PHE A 52 -9.18 5.67 8.35
N ALA A 53 -10.13 6.30 9.01
CA ALA A 53 -9.95 7.61 9.63
C ALA A 53 -9.87 7.50 11.15
N GLY A 54 -9.01 8.31 11.76
CA GLY A 54 -8.78 8.33 13.21
C GLY A 54 -8.10 7.12 13.85
N PRO A 55 -7.34 6.24 13.15
CA PRO A 55 -6.45 5.34 13.88
C PRO A 55 -5.39 6.12 14.67
N ASP A 56 -4.81 5.49 15.69
CA ASP A 56 -3.52 5.95 16.20
C ASP A 56 -2.37 5.50 15.25
N ALA A 57 -1.15 5.92 15.57
CA ALA A 57 0.01 5.59 14.75
C ALA A 57 0.26 4.07 14.65
N ASP A 58 0.03 3.32 15.72
CA ASP A 58 0.30 1.87 15.76
C ASP A 58 -0.79 1.08 15.03
N GLU A 59 -2.05 1.49 15.15
CA GLU A 59 -3.15 0.94 14.37
C GLU A 59 -2.95 1.18 12.88
N ALA A 60 -2.56 2.40 12.48
CA ALA A 60 -2.23 2.70 11.10
C ALA A 60 -1.07 1.81 10.57
N ARG A 61 -0.03 1.56 11.37
CA ARG A 61 1.05 0.60 11.02
C ARG A 61 0.51 -0.81 10.88
N GLY A 62 -0.39 -1.22 11.77
CA GLY A 62 -1.08 -2.51 11.73
C GLY A 62 -1.87 -2.71 10.44
N ILE A 63 -2.67 -1.71 10.04
CA ILE A 63 -3.43 -1.71 8.79
C ILE A 63 -2.49 -1.82 7.60
N LEU A 64 -1.45 -0.98 7.53
CA LEU A 64 -0.45 -1.01 6.46
C LEU A 64 0.15 -2.42 6.31
N ARG A 65 0.63 -2.99 7.41
CA ARG A 65 1.25 -4.33 7.44
C ARG A 65 0.28 -5.44 7.02
N ASP A 66 -0.95 -5.45 7.53
CA ASP A 66 -1.96 -6.43 7.14
C ASP A 66 -2.27 -6.35 5.64
N ARG A 67 -2.47 -5.15 5.11
CA ARG A 67 -2.79 -4.94 3.69
C ARG A 67 -1.66 -5.40 2.78
N LEU A 68 -0.42 -5.04 3.09
CA LEU A 68 0.76 -5.47 2.32
C LEU A 68 0.97 -7.00 2.39
N ARG A 69 0.85 -7.61 3.59
CA ARG A 69 0.94 -9.08 3.75
C ARG A 69 -0.07 -9.82 2.88
N ARG A 70 -1.30 -9.32 2.76
CA ARG A 70 -2.32 -9.91 1.87
C ARG A 70 -1.96 -9.79 0.38
N ARG A 71 -1.06 -8.88 -0.01
CA ARG A 71 -0.56 -8.75 -1.40
C ARG A 71 0.63 -9.66 -1.64
N LEU A 72 1.45 -9.93 -0.63
CA LEU A 72 2.50 -10.96 -0.70
C LEU A 72 1.90 -12.36 -0.97
N SER A 73 0.71 -12.67 -0.47
CA SER A 73 0.01 -13.93 -0.76
C SER A 73 -0.71 -13.99 -2.11
N ALA A 74 -0.62 -12.94 -2.93
CA ALA A 74 -1.30 -12.86 -4.23
C ALA A 74 -0.94 -13.99 -5.21
N PRO A 75 0.31 -14.49 -5.32
CA PRO A 75 0.62 -15.61 -6.20
C PRO A 75 -0.26 -16.83 -5.95
N ARG A 76 -0.56 -17.13 -4.67
CA ARG A 76 -1.45 -18.23 -4.30
C ARG A 76 -2.92 -17.93 -4.57
N ARG A 77 -3.36 -16.67 -4.42
CA ARG A 77 -4.78 -16.27 -4.52
C ARG A 77 -5.23 -15.95 -5.95
N ILE A 78 -4.39 -15.29 -6.74
CA ILE A 78 -4.72 -14.77 -8.08
C ILE A 78 -3.71 -15.20 -9.15
N GLY A 79 -2.61 -15.86 -8.79
CA GLY A 79 -1.67 -16.44 -9.75
C GLY A 79 -0.48 -15.59 -10.16
N CYS A 80 -0.43 -14.33 -9.74
CA CYS A 80 0.66 -13.42 -10.06
C CYS A 80 1.07 -12.62 -8.81
N ARG A 81 2.35 -12.23 -8.77
CA ARG A 81 2.90 -11.41 -7.67
C ARG A 81 2.67 -9.93 -7.96
N TYR A 82 2.40 -9.18 -6.90
CA TYR A 82 2.52 -7.73 -6.97
C TYR A 82 4.00 -7.34 -6.96
N ARG A 83 4.36 -6.34 -7.75
CA ARG A 83 5.66 -5.65 -7.73
C ARG A 83 5.43 -4.21 -7.33
N MET A 84 6.38 -3.64 -6.59
CA MET A 84 6.35 -2.22 -6.27
C MET A 84 6.65 -1.40 -7.52
N VAL A 85 5.82 -0.41 -7.80
CA VAL A 85 6.00 0.52 -8.94
C VAL A 85 6.21 1.96 -8.47
N GLU A 86 5.78 2.28 -7.26
CA GLU A 86 5.99 3.59 -6.65
C GLU A 86 6.19 3.44 -5.15
N PHE A 87 7.11 4.24 -4.64
CA PHE A 87 7.39 4.38 -3.23
C PHE A 87 7.76 5.83 -2.95
N THR A 88 6.92 6.51 -2.17
CA THR A 88 7.14 7.90 -1.80
C THR A 88 7.03 8.03 -0.29
N ALA A 89 7.98 8.71 0.32
CA ALA A 89 8.06 8.90 1.76
C ALA A 89 8.46 10.35 2.04
N GLU A 90 7.68 11.05 2.86
CA GLU A 90 8.05 12.37 3.39
C GLU A 90 8.87 12.20 4.68
N HIS A 91 9.95 12.97 4.81
CA HIS A 91 10.93 12.92 5.91
C HIS A 91 11.49 11.50 6.19
N ASP A 92 12.66 11.19 5.61
CA ASP A 92 13.35 9.89 5.70
C ASP A 92 13.43 9.28 7.11
N SER A 93 13.47 10.11 8.16
CA SER A 93 13.51 9.66 9.56
C SER A 93 12.19 9.08 10.07
N GLU A 94 11.04 9.65 9.68
CA GLU A 94 9.72 9.18 10.14
C GLU A 94 9.26 8.00 9.30
N ALA A 95 9.38 8.10 7.98
CA ALA A 95 9.02 7.04 7.04
C ALA A 95 9.77 5.73 7.32
N SER A 96 11.08 5.77 7.59
CA SER A 96 11.86 4.56 7.91
C SER A 96 11.30 3.79 9.11
N SER A 97 10.70 4.49 10.10
CA SER A 97 10.02 3.83 11.22
C SER A 97 8.77 3.05 10.79
N TRP A 98 8.04 3.54 9.79
CA TRP A 98 6.85 2.89 9.21
C TRP A 98 7.22 1.67 8.38
N LEU A 99 8.40 1.71 7.76
CA LEU A 99 8.93 0.69 6.85
C LEU A 99 9.73 -0.41 7.54
N ALA A 100 10.01 -0.30 8.85
CA ALA A 100 10.75 -1.30 9.62
C ALA A 100 9.95 -2.62 9.72
N SER A 101 9.96 -3.39 8.64
CA SER A 101 9.57 -4.80 8.56
C SER A 101 10.05 -5.37 7.23
N SER A 102 10.68 -6.54 7.30
CA SER A 102 11.19 -7.39 6.21
C SER A 102 10.23 -7.67 5.03
N ALA A 103 8.99 -7.21 5.09
CA ALA A 103 7.98 -7.33 4.04
C ALA A 103 8.27 -6.47 2.81
N LEU A 104 8.81 -5.25 2.98
CA LEU A 104 9.10 -4.36 1.84
C LEU A 104 10.25 -4.89 0.97
N GLY A 105 11.29 -5.44 1.61
CA GLY A 105 12.39 -6.08 0.89
C GLY A 105 11.95 -7.23 -0.01
N GLN A 106 10.88 -7.95 0.36
CA GLN A 106 10.31 -9.04 -0.44
C GLN A 106 9.48 -8.53 -1.64
N MET A 107 9.02 -7.28 -1.63
CA MET A 107 8.22 -6.69 -2.71
C MET A 107 9.07 -5.96 -3.77
N LEU A 108 10.36 -5.76 -3.47
CA LEU A 108 11.34 -5.10 -4.36
C LEU A 108 12.09 -6.08 -5.30
N GLN A 109 11.89 -7.41 -5.15
CA GLN A 109 12.51 -8.47 -5.99
C GLN A 109 11.55 -9.07 -7.02
#